data_AF-A0A7C6YAY7-F1
#
_entry.id   AF-A0A7C6YAY7-F1
#
_cell.length_a   1.000
_cell.length_b   1.000
_cell.length_c   1.000
_cell.angle_alpha   90.00
_cell.angle_beta   90.00
_cell.angle_gamma   90.00
#
_symmetry.space_group_name_H-M   'P 1'
#
loop_
_entity.id
_entity.type
_entity.pdbx_description
1 polymer ?
#
loop_
_entity_poly.entity_id
_entity_poly.type
_entity_poly.pdbx_seq_one_letter_code
_entity_poly.pdbx_strand_id
1 'polypeptide(L)' 'MKRKLFLFDIDGTLFDNANNCVPKSTVLALRELRKAHDICIATGRARFMLYSIKEILPLVNYFILINGRYILDGKQVVFE' A
#
# COMPACT_ATOMS: atom_id res chain seq x y z
N MET A 1 11.92 -3.05 19.86
CA MET A 1 10.48 -3.16 19.53
C MET A 1 10.24 -4.36 18.63
N LYS A 2 9.11 -5.06 18.77
CA LYS A 2 8.70 -6.12 17.83
C LYS A 2 8.19 -5.46 16.53
N ARG A 3 8.70 -5.89 15.38
CA ARG A 3 8.25 -5.44 14.06
C ARG A 3 6.77 -5.81 13.86
N LYS A 4 5.97 -4.89 13.32
CA LYS A 4 4.53 -5.03 13.06
C LYS A 4 4.26 -4.81 11.57
N LEU A 5 3.12 -5.32 11.10
CA LEU A 5 2.62 -5.11 9.75
C LEU A 5 1.40 -4.18 9.81
N PHE A 6 1.40 -3.12 8.98
CA PHE A 6 0.29 -2.16 8.85
C PHE A 6 -0.38 -2.33 7.50
N LEU A 7 -1.70 -2.44 7.49
CA LEU A 7 -2.51 -2.59 6.28
C LEU A 7 -3.27 -1.29 6.04
N PHE A 8 -3.17 -0.75 4.83
CA PHE A 8 -3.87 0.47 4.43
C PHE A 8 -4.68 0.24 3.17
N ASP A 9 -5.90 0.79 3.13
CA ASP A 9 -6.62 1.00 1.88
C ASP A 9 -6.02 2.18 1.09
N ILE A 10 -6.43 2.34 -0.16
CA ILE A 10 -5.99 3.41 -1.06
C ILE A 10 -7.01 4.54 -1.09
N ASP A 11 -8.18 4.30 -1.67
CA ASP A 11 -9.13 5.34 -2.07
C ASP A 11 -9.75 6.03 -0.86
N GLY A 12 -9.50 7.33 -0.71
CA GLY A 12 -9.96 8.09 0.46
C GLY A 12 -9.21 7.77 1.77
N THR A 13 -8.16 6.92 1.70
CA THR A 13 -7.28 6.61 2.84
C THR A 13 -5.88 7.16 2.62
N LEU A 14 -5.13 6.61 1.65
CA LEU A 14 -3.80 7.09 1.29
C LEU A 14 -3.83 8.02 0.07
N PHE A 15 -4.81 7.81 -0.82
CA PHE A 15 -4.98 8.57 -2.04
C PHE A 15 -6.09 9.60 -1.86
N ASP A 16 -5.75 10.86 -2.07
CA ASP A 16 -6.68 11.97 -2.08
C ASP A 16 -7.40 12.02 -3.43
N ASN A 17 -8.67 11.61 -3.43
CA ASN A 17 -9.50 11.57 -4.63
C ASN A 17 -9.82 12.98 -5.18
N ALA A 18 -9.83 14.01 -4.33
CA ALA A 18 -10.11 15.37 -4.77
C ALA A 18 -8.91 15.97 -5.53
N ASN A 19 -7.70 15.70 -5.02
CA ASN A 19 -6.45 16.21 -5.59
C ASN A 19 -5.72 15.21 -6.50
N ASN A 20 -6.27 14.00 -6.66
CA ASN A 20 -5.72 12.90 -7.45
C ASN A 20 -4.23 12.61 -7.16
N CYS A 21 -3.85 12.61 -5.88
CA CYS A 21 -2.47 12.34 -5.48
C CYS A 21 -2.37 11.67 -4.10
N VAL A 22 -1.22 11.08 -3.78
CA VAL A 22 -0.87 10.79 -2.39
C VAL A 22 -0.30 12.07 -1.76
N PRO A 23 -0.88 12.61 -0.68
CA PRO A 23 -0.35 13.80 -0.04
C PRO A 23 1.10 13.64 0.39
N LYS A 24 1.92 14.69 0.25
CA LYS A 24 3.33 14.67 0.63
C LYS A 24 3.55 14.26 2.09
N SER A 25 2.67 14.71 2.99
CA SER A 25 2.69 14.32 4.41
C SER A 25 2.51 12.81 4.59
N THR A 26 1.59 12.19 3.85
CA THR A 26 1.37 10.74 3.84
C THR A 26 2.62 10.00 3.37
N VAL A 27 3.26 10.43 2.27
CA VAL A 27 4.51 9.84 1.79
C VAL A 27 5.60 9.89 2.87
N LEU A 28 5.75 11.04 3.55
CA LEU A 28 6.74 11.20 4.63
C LEU A 28 6.41 10.30 5.83
N ALA A 29 5.15 10.23 6.25
CA ALA A 29 4.73 9.38 7.36
C ALA A 29 4.98 7.90 7.08
N LEU A 30 4.66 7.43 5.86
CA LEU A 30 4.91 6.05 5.44
C LEU A 30 6.41 5.73 5.37
N ARG A 31 7.26 6.69 4.95
CA ARG A 31 8.73 6.53 4.97
C ARG A 31 9.26 6.34 6.39
N GLU A 32 8.77 7.12 7.35
CA GLU A 32 9.16 6.96 8.76
C GLU A 32 8.66 5.62 9.32
N LEU A 33 7.40 5.26 9.05
CA LEU A 33 6.83 3.99 9.48
C LEU A 33 7.66 2.79 8.99
N ARG A 34 8.08 2.83 7.72
CA ARG A 34 8.82 1.76 7.06
C ARG A 34 10.19 1.45 7.68
N LYS A 35 10.75 2.39 8.46
CA LYS A 35 12.03 2.19 9.17
C LYS A 35 11.94 1.12 10.26
N ALA A 36 10.78 1.01 10.93
CA ALA A 36 10.58 0.09 12.05
C ALA A 36 9.53 -1.01 11.78
N HIS A 37 8.65 -0.79 10.80
CA HIS A 37 7.48 -1.63 10.53
C HIS A 37 7.33 -1.90 9.03
N ASP A 38 6.55 -2.91 8.69
CA ASP A 38 6.27 -3.24 7.30
C ASP A 38 4.88 -2.73 6.90
N ILE A 39 4.71 -2.48 5.60
CA ILE A 39 3.50 -1.88 5.04
C ILE A 39 2.92 -2.83 4.00
N CYS A 40 1.61 -3.01 4.09
CA CYS A 40 0.76 -3.72 3.14
C CYS A 40 -0.30 -2.76 2.59
N ILE A 41 -0.59 -2.88 1.30
CA ILE A 41 -1.76 -2.26 0.69
C ILE A 41 -2.87 -3.29 0.63
N ALA A 42 -4.05 -2.96 1.14
CA ALA A 42 -5.24 -3.81 1.14
C ALA A 42 -6.41 -3.04 0.51
N THR A 43 -6.73 -3.35 -0.74
CA THR A 43 -7.58 -2.49 -1.57
C THR A 43 -8.46 -3.29 -2.51
N GLY A 44 -9.57 -2.68 -2.93
CA GLY A 44 -10.39 -3.17 -4.05
C GLY A 44 -9.69 -3.08 -5.41
N ARG A 45 -8.60 -2.31 -5.50
CA ARG A 45 -7.89 -2.12 -6.77
C ARG A 45 -7.15 -3.38 -7.23
N ALA A 46 -7.15 -3.61 -8.54
CA ALA A 46 -6.28 -4.56 -9.23
C ALA A 46 -4.86 -3.99 -9.40
N ARG A 47 -3.88 -4.87 -9.67
CA ARG A 47 -2.46 -4.52 -9.70
C ARG A 47 -2.10 -3.42 -10.70
N PHE A 48 -2.71 -3.43 -11.89
CA PHE A 48 -2.43 -2.40 -12.89
C PHE A 48 -2.87 -1.02 -12.42
N MET A 49 -3.89 -0.89 -11.57
CA MET A 49 -4.40 0.41 -11.07
C MET A 49 -3.52 1.04 -9.99
N LEU A 50 -2.46 0.36 -9.54
CA LEU A 50 -1.54 0.88 -8.54
C LEU A 50 -0.59 1.97 -9.11
N TYR A 51 -0.61 2.23 -10.42
CA TYR A 51 0.19 3.30 -11.03
C TYR A 51 -0.07 4.68 -10.40
N SER A 52 -1.26 4.90 -9.81
CA SER A 52 -1.63 6.18 -9.22
C SER A 52 -0.98 6.46 -7.86
N ILE A 53 -0.33 5.45 -7.25
CA ILE A 53 0.36 5.57 -5.95
C ILE A 53 1.85 5.26 -6.06
N LYS A 54 2.43 5.48 -7.25
CA LYS A 54 3.82 5.10 -7.61
C LYS A 54 4.87 5.61 -6.62
N GLU A 55 4.62 6.75 -5.98
CA GLU A 55 5.48 7.40 -5.00
C GLU A 55 5.66 6.61 -3.69
N ILE A 56 4.68 5.79 -3.32
CA ILE A 56 4.71 4.97 -2.09
C ILE A 56 4.91 3.48 -2.38
N LEU A 57 4.72 3.01 -3.62
CA LEU A 57 4.93 1.61 -4.00
C LEU A 57 6.28 1.03 -3.54
N PRO A 58 7.43 1.75 -3.60
CA PRO A 58 8.71 1.23 -3.11
C PRO A 58 8.76 0.96 -1.60
N LEU A 59 7.79 1.48 -0.82
CA LEU A 59 7.71 1.30 0.63
C LEU A 59 6.87 0.08 1.02
N VAL A 60 6.12 -0.49 0.08
CA VAL A 60 5.13 -1.55 0.31
C VAL A 60 5.71 -2.89 -0.10
N ASN A 61 5.70 -3.87 0.81
CA ASN A 61 6.17 -5.22 0.52
C ASN A 61 5.01 -6.18 0.19
N TYR A 62 3.81 -5.90 0.69
CA TYR A 62 2.68 -6.82 0.63
C TYR A 62 1.48 -6.17 -0.06
N PHE A 63 0.72 -6.96 -0.81
CA PHE A 63 -0.48 -6.48 -1.48
C PHE A 63 -1.62 -7.47 -1.30
N ILE A 64 -2.77 -6.97 -0.87
CA ILE A 64 -4.06 -7.64 -0.87
C ILE A 64 -4.91 -6.85 -1.87
N LEU A 65 -5.13 -7.43 -3.05
CA LEU A 65 -5.74 -6.78 -4.21
C LEU A 65 -7.10 -7.40 -4.51
N ILE A 66 -7.93 -6.68 -5.26
CA ILE A 66 -9.25 -7.16 -5.71
C ILE A 66 -10.08 -7.65 -4.50
N ASN A 67 -10.13 -6.84 -3.44
CA ASN A 67 -10.82 -7.17 -2.18
C ASN A 67 -10.37 -8.51 -1.57
N GLY A 68 -9.09 -8.83 -1.69
CA GLY A 68 -8.49 -10.05 -1.15
C GLY A 68 -8.56 -11.26 -2.06
N ARG A 69 -9.06 -11.12 -3.30
CA ARG A 69 -9.02 -12.21 -4.27
C ARG A 69 -7.60 -12.49 -4.78
N TYR A 70 -6.67 -11.56 -4.68
CA TYR A 70 -5.29 -11.74 -5.13
C TYR A 70 -4.29 -11.19 -4.11
N ILE A 71 -3.43 -12.04 -3.55
CA ILE A 71 -2.51 -11.67 -2.46
C ILE A 71 -1.06 -11.91 -2.89
N LEU A 72 -0.21 -10.90 -2.66
CA LEU A 72 1.23 -10.93 -2.91
C LEU A 72 2.03 -10.73 -1.63
N ASP A 73 3.00 -11.62 -1.39
CA ASP A 73 4.14 -11.41 -0.51
C ASP A 73 5.37 -11.08 -1.36
N GLY A 74 5.71 -9.80 -1.44
CA GLY A 74 6.74 -9.29 -2.34
C GLY A 74 6.40 -9.57 -3.80
N LYS A 75 7.06 -10.58 -4.38
CA LYS A 75 6.83 -11.03 -5.76
C LYS A 75 6.09 -12.37 -5.83
N GLN A 76 5.85 -13.03 -4.70
CA GLN A 76 5.20 -14.32 -4.64
C GLN A 76 3.68 -14.16 -4.54
N VAL A 77 2.94 -14.86 -5.40
CA VAL A 77 1.49 -15.02 -5.26
C VAL A 77 1.23 -16.06 -4.18
N VAL A 78 0.46 -15.69 -3.16
CA VAL A 78 0.09 -16.59 -2.06
C VAL A 78 -1.39 -17.00 -2.11
N PHE A 79 -2.22 -16.27 -2.85
CA PHE A 79 -3.64 -16.57 -3.06
C PHE A 79 -4.17 -15.90 -4.34
N GLU A 80 -5.03 -16.61 -5.10
CA GLU A 80 -5.72 -16.14 -6.32
C GLU A 80 -7.11 -16.77 -6.56
#